data_AF-A0A1J5LPH7-F1
#
_entry.id   AF-A0A1J5LPH7-F1
#
_cell.length_a   1.000
_cell.length_b   1.000
_cell.length_c   1.000
_cell.angle_alpha   90.00
_cell.angle_beta   90.00
_cell.angle_gamma   90.00
#
_symmetry.space_group_name_H-M   'P 1'
#
loop_
_entity.id
_entity.type
_entity.pdbx_description
1 polymer ?
#
loop_
_entity_poly.entity_id
_entity_poly.type
_entity_poly.pdbx_seq_one_letter_code
_entity_poly.pdbx_strand_id
1 'polypeptide(L)'
;MKYFYLGIHKAASTWLISLLYDIGEYMRLNHEHFHSEKIFNYDLNKTIFNRNLDFISYTNADYRTIETLNLEFKGFHVIRDPRDMVVSSYFSHLNSHSDYMWPELNEYRRELKSLNVSDGLMATMKHLDNLIIDGCSVKIFENLKGWDFHNSNILELKFEDIVKNPYIIIPEVFEYLGLLNRGSKNRFRNTITENLVDLKQNLSVEMVNSKRQYIHLETLLHFIYKHDFYFKSQGRAKGQLKENSHYRKGLSGDWINYFNENHISHFKDNYGELLIKLNYEKNLDW
;
A
#
# COMPACT_ATOMS: atom_id res chain seq x y z
N MET A 1 -0.35 -19.15 9.96
CA MET A 1 -0.54 -18.17 8.87
C MET A 1 -0.35 -16.75 9.37
N LYS A 2 0.52 -15.97 8.72
CA LYS A 2 0.70 -14.52 8.89
C LYS A 2 0.26 -13.77 7.62
N TYR A 3 -0.11 -12.51 7.75
CA TYR A 3 -0.62 -11.71 6.64
C TYR A 3 0.28 -10.51 6.37
N PHE A 4 0.48 -10.18 5.09
CA PHE A 4 1.32 -9.06 4.69
C PHE A 4 0.62 -8.12 3.70
N TYR A 5 0.77 -6.83 3.95
CA TYR A 5 0.69 -5.81 2.93
C TYR A 5 2.10 -5.33 2.60
N LEU A 6 2.50 -5.48 1.35
CA LEU A 6 3.82 -5.10 0.84
C LEU A 6 3.62 -3.93 -0.11
N GLY A 7 4.06 -2.73 0.26
CA GLY A 7 3.87 -1.54 -0.56
C GLY A 7 5.19 -0.96 -1.03
N ILE A 8 5.23 -0.42 -2.24
CA ILE A 8 6.34 0.45 -2.66
C ILE A 8 6.07 1.92 -2.26
N HIS A 9 7.11 2.74 -2.36
CA HIS A 9 7.01 4.19 -2.13
C HIS A 9 5.90 4.81 -3.01
N LYS A 10 5.04 5.65 -2.41
CA LYS A 10 3.90 6.32 -3.07
C LYS A 10 2.86 5.41 -3.75
N ALA A 11 2.78 4.12 -3.45
CA ALA A 11 1.72 3.22 -3.91
C ALA A 11 0.64 3.03 -2.82
N ALA A 12 -0.29 3.99 -2.67
CA ALA A 12 -1.40 3.93 -1.70
C ALA A 12 -1.06 3.81 -0.20
N SER A 13 0.20 3.87 0.22
CA SER A 13 0.61 3.54 1.59
C SER A 13 -0.27 4.13 2.69
N THR A 14 -0.46 5.45 2.77
CA THR A 14 -1.23 6.07 3.88
C THR A 14 -2.71 5.66 3.92
N TRP A 15 -3.38 5.62 2.77
CA TRP A 15 -4.81 5.28 2.69
C TRP A 15 -5.05 3.82 3.06
N LEU A 16 -4.29 2.93 2.41
CA LEU A 16 -4.43 1.50 2.58
C LEU A 16 -3.97 1.04 3.96
N ILE A 17 -2.86 1.58 4.49
CA ILE A 17 -2.43 1.31 5.87
C ILE A 17 -3.56 1.66 6.84
N SER A 18 -4.15 2.85 6.73
CA SER A 18 -5.23 3.25 7.63
C SER A 18 -6.46 2.33 7.51
N LEU A 19 -6.81 1.88 6.31
CA LEU A 19 -7.88 0.88 6.12
C LEU A 19 -7.53 -0.45 6.81
N LEU A 20 -6.30 -0.94 6.63
CA LEU A 20 -5.83 -2.20 7.22
C LEU A 20 -5.70 -2.12 8.75
N TYR A 21 -5.36 -0.96 9.31
CA TYR A 21 -5.36 -0.73 10.75
C TYR A 21 -6.78 -0.89 11.33
N ASP A 22 -7.77 -0.21 10.77
CA ASP A 22 -9.16 -0.30 11.23
C ASP A 22 -9.72 -1.73 11.11
N ILE A 23 -9.36 -2.43 10.03
CA ILE A 23 -9.73 -3.84 9.85
C ILE A 23 -8.97 -4.74 10.84
N GLY A 24 -7.68 -4.50 11.07
CA GLY A 24 -6.86 -5.23 12.02
C GLY A 24 -7.41 -5.12 13.45
N GLU A 25 -7.79 -3.92 13.88
CA GLU A 25 -8.47 -3.66 15.15
C GLU A 25 -9.82 -4.38 15.22
N TYR A 26 -10.64 -4.27 14.17
CA TYR A 26 -11.92 -4.99 14.09
C TYR A 26 -11.73 -6.50 14.20
N MET A 27 -10.73 -7.06 13.52
CA MET A 27 -10.44 -8.49 13.54
C MET A 27 -9.66 -8.92 14.79
N ARG A 28 -9.18 -7.96 15.60
CA ARG A 28 -8.30 -8.16 16.77
C ARG A 28 -7.00 -8.88 16.41
N LEU A 29 -6.46 -8.56 15.22
CA LEU A 29 -5.16 -9.01 14.79
C LEU A 29 -4.11 -8.12 15.43
N ASN A 30 -3.02 -8.70 15.93
CA ASN A 30 -1.83 -7.93 16.28
C ASN A 30 -1.22 -7.43 14.98
N HIS A 31 -1.22 -6.11 14.76
CA HIS A 31 -0.78 -5.55 13.49
C HIS A 31 0.15 -4.36 13.68
N GLU A 32 1.11 -4.23 12.77
CA GLU A 32 2.11 -3.18 12.83
C GLU A 32 2.54 -2.75 11.43
N HIS A 33 2.91 -1.47 11.30
CA HIS A 33 3.46 -0.89 10.08
C HIS A 33 4.96 -0.61 10.22
N PHE A 34 5.73 -1.08 9.25
CA PHE A 34 7.15 -0.80 9.08
C PHE A 34 7.37 -0.03 7.78
N HIS A 35 8.24 0.98 7.81
CA HIS A 35 8.65 1.76 6.63
C HIS A 35 10.15 1.68 6.33
N SER A 36 10.92 1.06 7.23
CA SER A 36 12.36 0.84 7.13
C SER A 36 12.75 -0.44 7.87
N GLU A 37 13.79 -1.11 7.40
CA GLU A 37 14.35 -2.33 8.00
C GLU A 37 14.94 -2.12 9.40
N LYS A 38 15.36 -0.89 9.69
CA LYS A 38 15.83 -0.50 11.01
C LYS A 38 14.78 -0.70 12.11
N ILE A 39 13.50 -0.51 11.79
CA ILE A 39 12.41 -0.57 12.78
C ILE A 39 12.22 -1.99 13.32
N PHE A 40 12.48 -3.00 12.48
CA PHE A 40 12.49 -4.41 12.88
C PHE A 40 13.90 -4.95 13.12
N ASN A 41 14.88 -4.06 13.33
CA ASN A 41 16.29 -4.39 13.60
C ASN A 41 16.89 -5.35 12.58
N TYR A 42 16.52 -5.23 11.30
CA TYR A 42 17.00 -6.08 10.20
C TYR A 42 16.66 -7.58 10.37
N ASP A 43 15.77 -7.93 11.30
CA ASP A 43 15.28 -9.30 11.54
C ASP A 43 13.76 -9.30 11.71
N LEU A 44 13.08 -9.44 10.58
CA LEU A 44 11.62 -9.42 10.53
C LEU A 44 11.01 -10.68 11.18
N ASN A 45 11.66 -11.85 11.04
CA ASN A 45 11.21 -13.10 11.67
C ASN A 45 11.17 -12.97 13.19
N LYS A 46 12.27 -12.50 13.79
CA LYS A 46 12.37 -12.30 15.24
C LYS A 46 11.39 -11.25 15.74
N THR A 47 11.20 -10.17 14.97
CA THR A 47 10.23 -9.13 15.32
C THR A 47 8.79 -9.67 15.31
N ILE A 48 8.40 -10.41 14.27
CA ILE A 48 7.08 -11.04 14.18
C ILE A 48 6.84 -12.00 15.37
N PHE A 49 7.85 -12.82 15.70
CA PHE A 49 7.76 -13.76 16.81
C PHE A 49 7.63 -13.04 18.16
N ASN A 50 8.56 -12.13 18.48
CA ASN A 50 8.61 -11.44 19.77
C ASN A 50 7.37 -10.58 20.05
N ARG A 51 6.83 -9.93 19.01
CA ARG A 51 5.67 -9.06 19.11
C ARG A 51 4.34 -9.79 18.83
N ASN A 52 4.42 -11.09 18.53
CA ASN A 52 3.27 -11.93 18.19
C ASN A 52 2.38 -11.32 17.10
N LEU A 53 2.98 -10.77 16.04
CA LEU A 53 2.26 -10.07 14.96
C LEU A 53 1.50 -11.06 14.08
N ASP A 54 0.28 -10.71 13.66
CA ASP A 54 -0.54 -11.47 12.72
C ASP A 54 -0.60 -10.81 11.34
N PHE A 55 -0.66 -9.48 11.29
CA PHE A 55 -0.75 -8.71 10.05
C PHE A 55 0.34 -7.64 10.02
N ILE A 56 1.20 -7.69 9.01
CA ILE A 56 2.34 -6.79 8.88
C ILE A 56 2.14 -5.93 7.64
N SER A 57 2.17 -4.61 7.81
CA SER A 57 2.26 -3.68 6.68
C SER A 57 3.71 -3.25 6.53
N TYR A 58 4.38 -3.61 5.44
CA TYR A 58 5.74 -3.17 5.16
C TYR A 58 5.75 -2.30 3.90
N THR A 59 5.95 -0.99 4.09
CA THR A 59 6.16 -0.06 2.98
C THR A 59 7.62 0.09 2.65
N ASN A 60 7.91 0.35 1.38
CA ASN A 60 9.24 0.23 0.79
C ASN A 60 9.78 -1.19 0.94
N ALA A 61 8.89 -2.18 0.75
CA ALA A 61 9.26 -3.59 0.91
C ALA A 61 10.41 -3.97 -0.03
N ASP A 62 11.32 -4.77 0.50
CA ASP A 62 12.41 -5.40 -0.24
C ASP A 62 12.17 -6.91 -0.24
N TYR A 63 12.17 -7.51 -1.44
CA TYR A 63 11.93 -8.93 -1.59
C TYR A 63 12.98 -9.78 -0.86
N ARG A 64 14.21 -9.30 -0.70
CA ARG A 64 15.26 -9.99 0.06
C ARG A 64 14.85 -10.24 1.51
N THR A 65 14.16 -9.28 2.12
CA THR A 65 13.60 -9.45 3.47
C THR A 65 12.50 -10.51 3.48
N ILE A 66 11.64 -10.52 2.45
CA ILE A 66 10.51 -11.45 2.34
C ILE A 66 11.00 -12.88 2.08
N GLU A 67 12.04 -13.06 1.27
CA GLU A 67 12.66 -14.35 0.96
C GLU A 67 13.24 -15.03 2.20
N THR A 68 13.67 -14.26 3.21
CA THR A 68 14.20 -14.80 4.47
C THR A 68 13.12 -15.25 5.46
N LEU A 69 11.83 -15.04 5.17
CA LEU A 69 10.75 -15.41 6.09
C LEU A 69 10.68 -16.93 6.27
N ASN A 70 10.76 -17.40 7.51
CA ASN A 70 10.66 -18.80 7.87
C ASN A 70 9.32 -19.08 8.57
N LEU A 71 8.22 -18.77 7.90
CA LEU A 71 6.86 -18.93 8.40
C LEU A 71 5.85 -19.06 7.26
N GLU A 72 4.69 -19.64 7.55
CA GLU A 72 3.57 -19.62 6.60
C GLU A 72 2.95 -18.22 6.54
N PHE A 73 2.88 -17.65 5.33
CA PHE A 73 2.22 -16.38 5.10
C PHE A 73 1.42 -16.34 3.81
N LYS A 74 0.50 -15.38 3.77
CA LYS A 74 -0.07 -14.82 2.54
C LYS A 74 0.08 -13.32 2.57
N GLY A 75 0.30 -12.72 1.42
CA GLY A 75 0.38 -11.28 1.32
C GLY A 75 -0.15 -10.76 0.00
N PHE A 76 -0.17 -9.45 -0.12
CA PHE A 76 -0.38 -8.79 -1.39
C PHE A 76 0.61 -7.65 -1.53
N HIS A 77 1.11 -7.49 -2.74
CA HIS A 77 2.09 -6.48 -3.08
C HIS A 77 1.47 -5.45 -4.01
N VAL A 78 1.66 -4.17 -3.68
CA VAL A 78 1.09 -3.06 -4.44
C VAL A 78 2.20 -2.23 -5.06
N ILE A 79 2.27 -2.29 -6.38
CA ILE A 79 3.14 -1.44 -7.20
C ILE A 79 2.36 -0.26 -7.77
N ARG A 80 3.08 0.70 -8.35
CA ARG A 80 2.54 1.86 -9.06
C ARG A 80 3.42 2.12 -10.26
N ASP A 81 2.89 2.75 -11.31
CA ASP A 81 3.71 3.17 -12.46
C ASP A 81 4.91 3.97 -11.95
N PRO A 82 6.15 3.51 -12.19
CA PRO A 82 7.37 4.18 -11.73
C PRO A 82 7.46 5.67 -12.14
N ARG A 83 6.86 6.05 -13.28
CA ARG A 83 6.83 7.44 -13.76
C ARG A 83 5.85 8.28 -12.94
N ASP A 84 4.66 7.75 -12.66
CA ASP A 84 3.69 8.40 -11.79
C ASP A 84 4.18 8.48 -10.34
N MET A 85 5.00 7.52 -9.91
CA MET A 85 5.67 7.54 -8.62
C MET A 85 6.65 8.72 -8.54
N VAL A 86 7.50 8.95 -9.54
CA VAL A 86 8.39 10.14 -9.59
C VAL A 86 7.58 11.42 -9.46
N VAL A 87 6.56 11.59 -10.30
CA VAL A 87 5.71 12.79 -10.27
C VAL A 87 5.03 12.94 -8.92
N SER A 88 4.52 11.86 -8.35
CA SER A 88 3.89 11.88 -7.03
C SER A 88 4.86 12.20 -5.91
N SER A 89 6.12 11.76 -6.00
CA SER A 89 7.18 12.06 -5.05
C SER A 89 7.58 13.52 -5.13
N TYR A 90 7.80 14.08 -6.33
CA TYR A 90 8.17 15.49 -6.52
C TYR A 90 7.22 16.43 -5.78
N PHE A 91 5.92 16.37 -6.08
CA PHE A 91 4.92 17.24 -5.43
C PHE A 91 4.76 16.94 -3.94
N SER A 92 4.91 15.68 -3.53
CA SER A 92 4.81 15.30 -2.12
C SER A 92 5.99 15.85 -1.30
N HIS A 93 7.20 15.71 -1.82
CA HIS A 93 8.45 16.15 -1.19
C HIS A 93 8.53 17.66 -1.15
N LEU A 94 8.04 18.34 -2.20
CA LEU A 94 7.97 19.80 -2.26
C LEU A 94 6.99 20.40 -1.24
N ASN A 95 5.77 19.85 -1.14
CA ASN A 95 4.64 20.58 -0.54
C ASN A 95 4.03 19.97 0.73
N SER A 96 3.98 18.64 0.86
CA SER A 96 3.01 18.01 1.78
C SER A 96 3.60 17.05 2.79
N HIS A 97 4.81 16.54 2.58
CA HIS A 97 5.40 15.62 3.55
C HIS A 97 5.93 16.38 4.78
N SER A 98 5.64 15.92 5.99
CA SER A 98 6.20 16.55 7.18
C SER A 98 7.71 16.35 7.20
N ASP A 99 8.44 17.44 7.38
CA ASP A 99 9.88 17.47 7.63
C ASP A 99 10.25 17.05 9.07
N TYR A 100 9.30 17.16 10.01
CA TYR A 100 9.52 16.85 11.42
C TYR A 100 9.91 15.38 11.65
N MET A 101 9.41 14.47 10.83
CA MET A 101 9.66 13.03 10.94
C MET A 101 10.67 12.50 9.91
N TRP A 102 11.26 13.37 9.07
CA TRP A 102 12.23 12.96 8.06
C TRP A 102 13.27 14.06 7.80
N PRO A 103 14.27 14.21 8.70
CA PRO A 103 15.28 15.26 8.61
C PRO A 103 16.02 15.31 7.27
N GLU A 104 16.30 14.14 6.68
CA GLU A 104 16.99 13.98 5.40
C GLU A 104 16.23 14.65 4.23
N LEU A 105 14.90 14.81 4.36
CA LEU A 105 14.08 15.49 3.36
C LEU A 105 14.34 17.01 3.31
N ASN A 106 14.85 17.63 4.38
CA ASN A 106 14.95 19.08 4.49
C ASN A 106 15.94 19.70 3.51
N GLU A 107 17.09 19.07 3.32
CA GLU A 107 18.09 19.53 2.35
C GLU A 107 17.57 19.37 0.92
N TYR A 108 17.06 18.19 0.60
CA TYR A 108 16.47 17.89 -0.69
C TYR A 108 15.27 18.80 -1.04
N ARG A 109 14.41 19.12 -0.06
CA ARG A 109 13.30 20.06 -0.26
C ARG A 109 13.78 21.47 -0.59
N ARG A 110 14.88 21.93 0.02
CA ARG A 110 15.47 23.25 -0.30
C ARG A 110 15.97 23.28 -1.74
N GLU A 111 16.64 22.22 -2.18
CA GLU A 111 17.05 22.04 -3.57
C GLU A 111 15.82 22.09 -4.51
N LEU A 112 14.79 21.28 -4.25
CA LEU A 112 13.58 21.26 -5.08
C LEU A 112 12.90 22.62 -5.22
N LYS A 113 12.88 23.42 -4.15
CA LYS A 113 12.30 24.78 -4.18
C LYS A 113 13.10 25.76 -5.06
N SER A 114 14.38 25.50 -5.29
CA SER A 114 15.22 26.33 -6.18
C SER A 114 15.15 25.91 -7.65
N LEU A 115 14.57 24.76 -7.96
CA LEU A 115 14.49 24.21 -9.30
C LEU A 115 13.13 24.54 -9.95
N ASN A 116 13.12 24.68 -11.28
CA ASN A 116 11.88 24.63 -12.03
C ASN A 116 11.30 23.20 -12.01
N VAL A 117 10.06 23.03 -12.48
CA VAL A 117 9.37 21.71 -12.46
C VAL A 117 10.17 20.64 -13.22
N SER A 118 10.77 21.00 -14.36
CA SER A 118 11.52 20.03 -15.17
C SER A 118 12.76 19.53 -14.40
N ASP A 119 13.62 20.44 -13.97
CA ASP A 119 14.84 20.07 -13.26
C ASP A 119 14.51 19.41 -11.91
N GLY A 120 13.42 19.82 -11.27
CA GLY A 120 12.91 19.20 -10.05
C GLY A 120 12.52 17.73 -10.23
N LEU A 121 11.88 17.37 -11.35
CA LEU A 121 11.53 15.98 -11.66
C LEU A 121 12.78 15.13 -11.91
N MET A 122 13.78 15.66 -12.62
CA MET A 122 15.06 15.00 -12.81
C MET A 122 15.78 14.77 -11.47
N ALA A 123 15.81 15.80 -10.60
CA ALA A 123 16.34 15.67 -9.26
C ALA A 123 15.56 14.65 -8.41
N THR A 124 14.24 14.53 -8.60
CA THR A 124 13.43 13.48 -7.96
C THR A 124 13.80 12.08 -8.41
N MET A 125 14.05 11.83 -9.70
CA MET A 125 14.51 10.52 -10.16
C MET A 125 15.80 10.10 -9.44
N LYS A 126 16.81 10.98 -9.46
CA LYS A 126 18.09 10.77 -8.77
C LYS A 126 17.94 10.56 -7.26
N HIS A 127 17.02 11.32 -6.64
CA HIS A 127 16.75 11.18 -5.21
C HIS A 127 16.10 9.83 -4.87
N LEU A 128 15.20 9.32 -5.71
CA LEU A 128 14.55 8.03 -5.48
C LEU A 128 15.50 6.83 -5.65
N ASP A 129 16.55 6.96 -6.46
CA ASP A 129 17.65 5.97 -6.52
C ASP A 129 18.48 5.93 -5.23
N ASN A 130 18.65 7.08 -4.59
CA ASN A 130 19.54 7.27 -3.44
C ASN A 130 18.77 7.64 -2.17
N LEU A 131 17.53 7.19 -2.08
CA LEU A 131 16.62 7.59 -1.03
C LEU A 131 17.15 7.09 0.32
N ILE A 132 17.09 7.94 1.34
CA ILE A 132 17.46 7.59 2.71
C ILE A 132 16.25 7.82 3.61
N ILE A 133 15.84 6.78 4.35
CA ILE A 133 14.77 6.84 5.35
C ILE A 133 15.30 6.22 6.65
N ASP A 134 15.22 6.95 7.75
CA ASP A 134 15.76 6.57 9.07
C ASP A 134 17.27 6.25 9.07
N GLY A 135 18.04 6.89 8.18
CA GLY A 135 19.44 6.57 7.94
C GLY A 135 19.70 5.27 7.16
N CYS A 136 18.67 4.62 6.62
CA CYS A 136 18.80 3.43 5.77
C CYS A 136 18.60 3.79 4.30
N SER A 137 19.42 3.21 3.43
CA SER A 137 19.23 3.36 1.98
C SER A 137 18.01 2.56 1.53
N VAL A 138 17.08 3.22 0.85
CA VAL A 138 15.86 2.64 0.30
C VAL A 138 15.92 2.70 -1.21
N LYS A 139 16.24 1.60 -1.85
CA LYS A 139 16.48 1.59 -3.29
C LYS A 139 15.23 1.25 -4.08
N ILE A 140 14.36 2.23 -4.31
CA ILE A 140 12.99 1.96 -4.79
C ILE A 140 12.97 1.22 -6.14
N PHE A 141 13.68 1.74 -7.14
CA PHE A 141 13.69 1.13 -8.47
C PHE A 141 14.44 -0.22 -8.49
N GLU A 142 15.53 -0.35 -7.72
CA GLU A 142 16.22 -1.64 -7.56
C GLU A 142 15.33 -2.68 -6.87
N ASN A 143 14.57 -2.31 -5.83
CA ASN A 143 13.66 -3.21 -5.13
C ASN A 143 12.55 -3.73 -6.08
N LEU A 144 11.97 -2.84 -6.90
CA LEU A 144 11.02 -3.24 -7.95
C LEU A 144 11.67 -4.17 -9.00
N LYS A 145 12.90 -3.86 -9.41
CA LYS A 145 13.66 -4.69 -10.35
C LYS A 145 14.03 -6.05 -9.75
N GLY A 146 14.26 -6.13 -8.44
CA GLY A 146 14.60 -7.36 -7.71
C GLY A 146 13.39 -8.17 -7.26
N TRP A 147 12.17 -7.63 -7.36
CA TRP A 147 10.96 -8.32 -6.91
C TRP A 147 10.66 -9.58 -7.74
N ASP A 148 10.29 -10.67 -7.06
CA ASP A 148 9.82 -11.90 -7.70
C ASP A 148 8.29 -11.92 -7.78
N PHE A 149 7.79 -11.70 -9.00
CA PHE A 149 6.36 -11.67 -9.30
C PHE A 149 5.74 -13.07 -9.49
N HIS A 150 6.51 -14.15 -9.28
CA HIS A 150 6.04 -15.53 -9.39
C HIS A 150 5.72 -16.18 -8.04
N ASN A 151 5.93 -15.47 -6.93
CA ASN A 151 5.65 -16.00 -5.60
C ASN A 151 4.14 -16.19 -5.38
N SER A 152 3.68 -17.44 -5.34
CA SER A 152 2.25 -17.78 -5.19
C SER A 152 1.65 -17.44 -3.83
N ASN A 153 2.44 -17.02 -2.85
CA ASN A 153 1.96 -16.53 -1.56
C ASN A 153 1.66 -15.02 -1.60
N ILE A 154 2.02 -14.32 -2.68
CA ILE A 154 1.84 -12.88 -2.83
C ILE A 154 0.90 -12.60 -4.00
N LEU A 155 -0.20 -11.90 -3.74
CA LEU A 155 -1.07 -11.36 -4.77
C LEU A 155 -0.51 -10.02 -5.28
N GLU A 156 -0.14 -9.96 -6.54
CA GLU A 156 0.45 -8.77 -7.18
C GLU A 156 -0.64 -7.82 -7.70
N LEU A 157 -0.57 -6.54 -7.32
CA LEU A 157 -1.58 -5.53 -7.63
C LEU A 157 -0.97 -4.22 -8.09
N LYS A 158 -1.68 -3.53 -8.97
CA LYS A 158 -1.39 -2.15 -9.34
C LYS A 158 -2.24 -1.18 -8.52
N PHE A 159 -1.61 -0.14 -8.01
CA PHE A 159 -2.24 0.95 -7.26
C PHE A 159 -3.42 1.56 -8.03
N GLU A 160 -3.24 1.73 -9.33
CA GLU A 160 -4.17 2.28 -10.29
C GLU A 160 -5.49 1.49 -10.28
N ASP A 161 -5.42 0.17 -10.24
CA ASP A 161 -6.58 -0.72 -10.23
C ASP A 161 -7.32 -0.65 -8.90
N ILE A 162 -6.58 -0.61 -7.78
CA ILE A 162 -7.15 -0.50 -6.43
C ILE A 162 -7.91 0.83 -6.29
N VAL A 163 -7.33 1.95 -6.73
CA VAL A 163 -7.98 3.26 -6.59
C VAL A 163 -9.17 3.40 -7.53
N LYS A 164 -9.11 2.80 -8.71
CA LYS A 164 -10.23 2.78 -9.65
C LYS A 164 -11.40 1.96 -9.10
N ASN A 165 -11.12 0.76 -8.57
CA ASN A 165 -12.14 -0.22 -8.21
C ASN A 165 -11.97 -0.78 -6.78
N PRO A 166 -11.95 0.05 -5.72
CA PRO A 166 -11.61 -0.42 -4.37
C PRO A 166 -12.65 -1.41 -3.81
N TYR A 167 -13.93 -1.23 -4.16
CA TYR A 167 -15.03 -2.12 -3.76
C TYR A 167 -15.02 -3.49 -4.45
N ILE A 168 -14.13 -3.71 -5.43
CA ILE A 168 -13.94 -4.99 -6.12
C ILE A 168 -12.60 -5.60 -5.69
N ILE A 169 -11.52 -4.84 -5.84
CA ILE A 169 -10.16 -5.34 -5.62
C ILE A 169 -9.90 -5.64 -4.14
N ILE A 170 -10.38 -4.81 -3.20
CA ILE A 170 -10.15 -5.09 -1.77
C ILE A 170 -10.87 -6.37 -1.31
N PRO A 171 -12.14 -6.63 -1.66
CA PRO A 171 -12.74 -7.94 -1.42
C PRO A 171 -11.96 -9.12 -2.02
N GLU A 172 -11.46 -9.00 -3.26
CA GLU A 172 -10.63 -10.05 -3.89
C GLU A 172 -9.33 -10.30 -3.11
N VAL A 173 -8.68 -9.25 -2.60
CA VAL A 173 -7.53 -9.37 -1.69
C VAL A 173 -7.89 -10.16 -0.45
N PHE A 174 -8.97 -9.79 0.24
CA PHE A 174 -9.38 -10.48 1.48
C PHE A 174 -9.82 -11.92 1.23
N GLU A 175 -10.39 -12.21 0.05
CA GLU A 175 -10.70 -13.58 -0.39
C GLU A 175 -9.43 -14.39 -0.63
N TYR A 176 -8.44 -13.82 -1.33
CA TYR A 176 -7.13 -14.43 -1.53
C TYR A 176 -6.40 -14.74 -0.21
N LEU A 177 -6.43 -13.80 0.73
CA LEU A 177 -5.88 -13.97 2.08
C LEU A 177 -6.65 -15.03 2.90
N GLY A 178 -7.84 -15.46 2.47
CA GLY A 178 -8.70 -16.37 3.20
C GLY A 178 -9.41 -15.73 4.40
N LEU A 179 -9.52 -14.40 4.39
CA LEU A 179 -10.12 -13.60 5.46
C LEU A 179 -11.54 -13.15 5.13
N LEU A 180 -12.03 -13.28 3.90
CA LEU A 180 -13.37 -12.85 3.52
C LEU A 180 -14.44 -13.95 3.74
N ASN A 181 -15.57 -13.57 4.34
CA ASN A 181 -16.80 -14.37 4.36
C ASN A 181 -17.90 -13.67 3.57
N ARG A 182 -18.28 -14.22 2.41
CA ARG A 182 -19.35 -13.68 1.56
C ARG A 182 -20.77 -14.04 2.03
N GLY A 183 -20.89 -14.86 3.08
CA GLY A 183 -22.14 -15.48 3.48
C GLY A 183 -22.58 -16.55 2.48
N SER A 184 -23.11 -17.67 2.97
CA SER A 184 -23.82 -18.59 2.09
C SER A 184 -25.11 -17.90 1.60
N LYS A 185 -25.35 -17.90 0.29
CA LYS A 185 -26.60 -17.44 -0.35
C LYS A 185 -27.88 -18.07 0.26
N ASN A 186 -27.75 -19.11 1.10
CA ASN A 186 -28.87 -19.89 1.64
C ASN A 186 -29.37 -19.48 3.03
N ARG A 187 -28.88 -18.41 3.67
CA ARG A 187 -29.31 -18.07 5.05
C ARG A 187 -30.70 -17.42 5.16
N PHE A 188 -31.40 -17.19 4.05
CA PHE A 188 -32.76 -16.61 4.04
C PHE A 188 -33.90 -17.64 4.23
N ARG A 189 -33.62 -18.94 4.44
CA ARG A 189 -34.69 -19.96 4.53
C ARG A 189 -35.04 -20.48 5.93
N ASN A 190 -34.21 -20.32 6.96
CA ASN A 190 -34.43 -21.03 8.24
C ASN A 190 -34.26 -20.17 9.52
N THR A 191 -34.61 -18.88 9.53
CA THR A 191 -34.37 -18.02 10.71
C THR A 191 -35.65 -17.60 11.44
N ILE A 192 -36.37 -18.56 12.02
CA ILE A 192 -37.32 -18.28 13.12
C ILE A 192 -37.03 -19.16 14.34
N THR A 193 -36.44 -20.34 14.17
CA THR A 193 -36.24 -21.31 15.27
C THR A 193 -34.91 -21.16 16.03
N GLU A 194 -33.86 -20.58 15.44
CA GLU A 194 -32.55 -20.45 16.11
C GLU A 194 -32.47 -19.26 17.09
N ASN A 195 -33.31 -18.25 16.92
CA ASN A 195 -33.24 -17.01 17.71
C ASN A 195 -33.64 -17.16 19.19
N LEU A 196 -34.34 -18.23 19.60
CA LEU A 196 -34.82 -18.38 20.98
C LEU A 196 -33.85 -19.14 21.90
N VAL A 197 -32.91 -19.90 21.35
CA VAL A 197 -31.91 -20.66 22.15
C VAL A 197 -30.70 -19.77 22.47
N ASP A 198 -30.27 -18.93 21.53
CA ASP A 198 -29.15 -17.99 21.74
C ASP A 198 -29.49 -16.85 22.72
N LEU A 199 -30.75 -16.43 22.78
CA LEU A 199 -31.18 -15.36 23.70
C LEU A 199 -31.06 -15.74 25.18
N LYS A 200 -31.03 -17.04 25.51
CA LYS A 200 -30.81 -17.52 26.89
C LYS A 200 -29.34 -17.74 27.25
N GLN A 201 -28.44 -17.93 26.28
CA GLN A 201 -26.99 -18.00 26.53
C GLN A 201 -26.33 -16.60 26.62
N ASN A 202 -26.99 -15.56 26.10
CA ASN A 202 -26.51 -14.18 26.11
C ASN A 202 -26.69 -13.40 27.43
N LEU A 203 -27.06 -14.06 28.53
CA LEU A 203 -27.08 -13.46 29.87
C LEU A 203 -25.78 -13.65 30.66
N SER A 204 -24.85 -14.45 30.14
CA SER A 204 -23.44 -14.44 30.55
C SER A 204 -22.64 -13.69 29.48
N VAL A 205 -22.37 -12.41 29.72
CA VAL A 205 -21.41 -11.65 28.92
C VAL A 205 -20.01 -12.17 29.25
N GLU A 206 -19.65 -13.33 28.71
CA GLU A 206 -18.25 -13.61 28.46
C GLU A 206 -17.81 -12.61 27.39
N MET A 207 -16.89 -11.71 27.75
CA MET A 207 -16.13 -10.95 26.76
C MET A 207 -15.46 -11.97 25.84
N VAL A 208 -16.09 -12.28 24.71
CA VAL A 208 -15.47 -13.08 23.66
C VAL A 208 -14.24 -12.28 23.25
N ASN A 209 -13.06 -12.71 23.70
CA ASN A 209 -11.78 -12.00 23.55
C ASN A 209 -10.93 -12.61 22.43
N SER A 210 -11.51 -13.49 21.61
CA SER A 210 -10.82 -14.19 20.54
C SER A 210 -10.66 -13.32 19.28
N LYS A 211 -9.62 -13.63 18.50
CA LYS A 211 -9.38 -13.08 17.16
C LYS A 211 -10.50 -13.52 16.23
N ARG A 212 -10.96 -12.63 15.35
CA ARG A 212 -11.94 -12.98 14.31
C ARG A 212 -11.22 -13.66 13.16
N GLN A 213 -11.68 -14.84 12.77
CA GLN A 213 -11.09 -15.59 11.66
C GLN A 213 -11.41 -14.95 10.30
N TYR A 214 -12.60 -14.36 10.16
CA TYR A 214 -13.08 -13.78 8.90
C TYR A 214 -13.75 -12.42 9.14
N ILE A 215 -13.77 -11.60 8.09
CA ILE A 215 -14.57 -10.39 7.96
C ILE A 215 -15.71 -10.64 6.96
N HIS A 216 -16.93 -10.26 7.33
CA HIS A 216 -18.08 -10.33 6.43
C HIS A 216 -17.99 -9.29 5.32
N LEU A 217 -18.46 -9.61 4.11
CA LEU A 217 -18.38 -8.72 2.94
C LEU A 217 -18.98 -7.34 3.23
N GLU A 218 -20.16 -7.27 3.83
CA GLU A 218 -20.82 -6.02 4.20
C GLU A 218 -19.99 -5.18 5.17
N THR A 219 -19.27 -5.82 6.09
CA THR A 219 -18.38 -5.14 7.04
C THR A 219 -17.13 -4.62 6.34
N LEU A 220 -16.55 -5.42 5.43
CA LEU A 220 -15.41 -4.98 4.63
C LEU A 220 -15.79 -3.80 3.73
N LEU A 221 -16.95 -3.85 3.07
CA LEU A 221 -17.47 -2.76 2.26
C LEU A 221 -17.72 -1.49 3.09
N HIS A 222 -18.18 -1.63 4.34
CA HIS A 222 -18.29 -0.50 5.27
C HIS A 222 -16.94 0.16 5.55
N PHE A 223 -15.88 -0.63 5.81
CA PHE A 223 -14.54 -0.07 6.01
C PHE A 223 -14.00 0.60 4.74
N ILE A 224 -14.20 -0.01 3.57
CA ILE A 224 -13.80 0.60 2.29
C ILE A 224 -14.51 1.95 2.11
N TYR A 225 -15.82 2.02 2.39
CA TYR A 225 -16.60 3.25 2.33
C TYR A 225 -16.14 4.31 3.33
N LYS A 226 -15.90 3.93 4.59
CA LYS A 226 -15.39 4.83 5.63
C LYS A 226 -14.04 5.45 5.25
N HIS A 227 -13.22 4.68 4.54
CA HIS A 227 -11.92 5.13 4.06
C HIS A 227 -11.97 5.69 2.64
N ASP A 228 -13.14 5.79 2.01
CA ASP A 228 -13.26 6.28 0.65
C ASP A 228 -12.60 7.67 0.54
N PHE A 229 -11.88 7.84 -0.56
CA PHE A 229 -11.12 9.03 -0.90
C PHE A 229 -11.93 10.32 -0.74
N TYR A 230 -13.24 10.25 -1.02
CA TYR A 230 -14.15 11.37 -0.86
C TYR A 230 -14.14 11.95 0.57
N PHE A 231 -14.11 11.09 1.60
CA PHE A 231 -14.15 11.52 3.00
C PHE A 231 -12.81 12.05 3.51
N LYS A 232 -11.68 11.46 3.08
CA LYS A 232 -10.33 11.89 3.48
C LYS A 232 -9.81 13.10 2.71
N SER A 233 -10.41 13.42 1.56
CA SER A 233 -10.06 14.60 0.76
C SER A 233 -10.82 15.87 1.14
N GLN A 234 -11.62 15.83 2.23
CA GLN A 234 -12.58 16.87 2.65
C GLN A 234 -13.69 17.14 1.61
N GLY A 235 -14.28 16.08 1.03
CA GLY A 235 -15.43 16.20 0.13
C GLY A 235 -15.09 16.50 -1.33
N ARG A 236 -13.88 16.18 -1.80
CA ARG A 236 -13.49 16.36 -3.21
C ARG A 236 -13.85 15.13 -4.05
N ALA A 237 -14.40 15.36 -5.24
CA ALA A 237 -14.61 14.31 -6.23
C ALA A 237 -13.26 13.81 -6.81
N LYS A 238 -13.20 12.53 -7.21
CA LYS A 238 -12.05 11.98 -7.95
C LYS A 238 -11.78 12.86 -9.19
N GLY A 239 -10.54 13.32 -9.37
CA GLY A 239 -10.11 14.10 -10.54
C GLY A 239 -9.91 15.62 -10.33
N GLN A 240 -10.25 16.19 -9.16
CA GLN A 240 -9.98 17.61 -8.90
C GLN A 240 -8.54 17.86 -8.40
N LEU A 241 -7.76 18.55 -9.25
CA LEU A 241 -6.37 18.96 -8.99
C LEU A 241 -6.25 19.85 -7.74
N LYS A 242 -5.46 19.40 -6.77
CA LYS A 242 -4.72 20.28 -5.85
C LYS A 242 -3.25 19.88 -5.89
N GLU A 243 -2.42 20.75 -6.48
CA GLU A 243 -0.98 20.56 -6.64
C GLU A 243 -0.26 20.23 -5.32
N ASN A 244 -0.83 20.67 -4.18
CA ASN A 244 -0.21 20.59 -2.86
C ASN A 244 -0.79 19.50 -1.94
N SER A 245 -1.61 18.56 -2.45
CA SER A 245 -2.13 17.46 -1.62
C SER A 245 -1.46 16.13 -1.94
N HIS A 246 -1.23 15.30 -0.92
CA HIS A 246 -0.78 13.90 -1.07
C HIS A 246 -1.66 13.06 -2.02
N TYR A 247 -2.85 13.57 -2.33
CA TYR A 247 -3.95 12.91 -3.02
C TYR A 247 -4.29 13.62 -4.33
N ARG A 248 -3.29 13.75 -5.23
CA ARG A 248 -3.33 14.69 -6.36
C ARG A 248 -4.21 14.25 -7.55
N LYS A 249 -4.38 12.95 -7.82
CA LYS A 249 -5.29 12.43 -8.87
C LYS A 249 -5.74 10.98 -8.69
N GLY A 250 -4.91 10.09 -8.15
CA GLY A 250 -5.27 8.66 -8.02
C GLY A 250 -5.56 7.97 -9.36
N LEU A 251 -5.14 8.58 -10.48
CA LEU A 251 -5.32 8.08 -11.85
C LEU A 251 -3.94 7.79 -12.44
N SER A 252 -3.87 6.71 -13.22
CA SER A 252 -2.69 6.33 -14.01
C SER A 252 -2.39 7.34 -15.11
N GLY A 253 -1.13 7.52 -15.46
CA GLY A 253 -0.69 8.29 -16.62
C GLY A 253 -0.59 9.79 -16.39
N ASP A 254 -0.57 10.24 -15.13
CA ASP A 254 -0.42 11.67 -14.84
C ASP A 254 0.96 12.19 -15.24
N TRP A 255 1.98 11.31 -15.28
CA TRP A 255 3.33 11.61 -15.75
C TRP A 255 3.39 12.23 -17.15
N ILE A 256 2.43 11.93 -18.03
CA ILE A 256 2.35 12.49 -19.39
C ILE A 256 2.25 14.01 -19.37
N ASN A 257 1.65 14.58 -18.32
CA ASN A 257 1.49 16.04 -18.19
C ASN A 257 2.76 16.75 -17.70
N TYR A 258 3.78 16.00 -17.28
CA TYR A 258 4.96 16.53 -16.58
C TYR A 258 6.28 16.14 -17.24
N PHE A 259 6.35 14.96 -17.83
CA PHE A 259 7.55 14.49 -18.49
C PHE A 259 7.71 15.17 -19.84
N ASN A 260 8.93 15.62 -20.14
CA ASN A 260 9.33 16.10 -21.46
C ASN A 260 10.25 15.06 -22.11
N GLU A 261 10.73 15.34 -23.31
CA GLU A 261 11.60 14.43 -24.06
C GLU A 261 12.87 14.03 -23.29
N ASN A 262 13.48 14.96 -22.54
CA ASN A 262 14.66 14.67 -21.73
C ASN A 262 14.34 13.71 -20.57
N HIS A 263 13.20 13.90 -19.89
CA HIS A 263 12.75 12.96 -18.86
C HIS A 263 12.47 11.58 -19.44
N ILE A 264 11.80 11.51 -20.60
CA ILE A 264 11.48 10.24 -21.27
C ILE A 264 12.77 9.52 -21.67
N SER A 265 13.71 10.22 -22.31
CA SER A 265 15.01 9.63 -22.70
C SER A 265 15.74 9.09 -21.48
N HIS A 266 15.89 9.90 -20.43
CA HIS A 266 16.55 9.46 -19.19
C HIS A 266 15.85 8.24 -18.57
N PHE A 267 14.51 8.23 -18.55
CA PHE A 267 13.75 7.13 -17.97
C PHE A 267 13.88 5.85 -18.80
N LYS A 268 13.88 5.94 -20.13
CA LYS A 268 14.11 4.79 -21.02
C LYS A 268 15.49 4.19 -20.78
N ASP A 269 16.52 5.04 -20.75
CA ASP A 269 17.91 4.61 -20.58
C ASP A 269 18.17 3.90 -19.25
N ASN A 270 17.52 4.35 -18.17
CA ASN A 270 17.80 3.85 -16.82
C ASN A 270 16.75 2.84 -16.31
N TYR A 271 15.49 2.97 -16.72
CA TYR A 271 14.36 2.20 -16.16
C TYR A 271 13.37 1.70 -17.21
N GLY A 272 13.66 1.80 -18.51
CA GLY A 272 12.76 1.32 -19.56
C GLY A 272 12.42 -0.16 -19.44
N GLU A 273 13.44 -0.99 -19.20
CA GLU A 273 13.28 -2.43 -18.92
C GLU A 273 12.44 -2.72 -17.67
N LEU A 274 12.49 -1.83 -16.66
CA LEU A 274 11.66 -1.96 -15.47
C LEU A 274 10.17 -1.78 -15.83
N LEU A 275 9.83 -0.82 -16.70
CA LEU A 275 8.44 -0.62 -17.14
C LEU A 275 7.91 -1.84 -17.90
N ILE A 276 8.75 -2.49 -18.70
CA ILE A 276 8.41 -3.72 -19.40
C ILE A 276 8.19 -4.85 -18.39
N LYS A 277 9.13 -5.05 -17.44
CA LYS A 277 9.00 -6.06 -16.38
C LYS A 277 7.70 -5.92 -15.59
N LEU A 278 7.33 -4.69 -15.24
CA LEU A 278 6.14 -4.37 -14.46
C LEU A 278 4.86 -4.33 -15.33
N ASN A 279 4.96 -4.66 -16.62
CA ASN A 279 3.87 -4.68 -17.58
C ASN A 279 3.13 -3.32 -17.66
N TYR A 280 3.88 -2.23 -17.59
CA TYR A 280 3.39 -0.88 -17.93
C TYR A 280 3.65 -0.53 -19.39
N GLU A 281 4.69 -1.10 -19.99
CA GLU A 281 5.03 -0.93 -21.40
C GLU A 281 5.33 -2.27 -22.07
N LYS A 282 5.16 -2.35 -23.39
CA LYS A 282 5.41 -3.59 -24.15
C LYS A 282 6.87 -3.75 -24.59
N ASN A 283 7.52 -2.63 -24.88
CA ASN A 283 8.89 -2.52 -25.39
C ASN A 283 9.41 -1.11 -25.05
N LEU A 284 10.55 -0.67 -25.61
CA LEU A 284 11.13 0.66 -25.35
C LEU A 284 10.61 1.76 -26.29
N ASP A 285 9.67 1.47 -27.18
CA ASP A 285 9.17 2.40 -28.22
C ASP A 285 8.00 3.29 -27.76
N TRP A 286 7.71 3.31 -26.45
CA TRP A 286 6.61 4.09 -25.85
C TRP A 286 6.85 5.59 -25.81
#